data_AF-A0A8I1TG60-F1
#
_entry.id   AF-A0A8I1TG60-F1
#
_cell.length_a   1.000
_cell.length_b   1.000
_cell.length_c   1.000
_cell.angle_alpha   90.00
_cell.angle_beta   90.00
_cell.angle_gamma   90.00
#
_symmetry.space_group_name_H-M   'P 1'
#
loop_
_entity.id
_entity.type
_entity.pdbx_description
1 polymer ?
#
loop_
_entity_poly.entity_id
_entity_poly.type
_entity_poly.pdbx_seq_one_letter_code
_entity_poly.pdbx_strand_id
1 'polypeptide(L)' 'MIEETARKAASRERRSPVMLRGATVMESFRDDLFDASNRAGMSVNEFVLMAAAEKLKRSGRSFSGVFKRGDVEFQGAA' A
#
# COMPACT_ATOMS: atom_id res chain seq x y z
N MET A 1 9.21 -17.84 31.87
CA MET A 1 8.19 -16.77 31.73
C MET A 1 8.77 -15.41 31.30
N ILE A 2 9.95 -15.35 30.66
CA ILE A 2 10.59 -14.08 30.25
C ILE A 2 10.74 -13.97 28.73
N GLU A 3 10.47 -15.05 28.01
CA GLU A 3 10.61 -15.15 26.54
C GLU A 3 9.35 -14.66 25.81
N GLU A 4 8.19 -14.79 26.46
CA GLU A 4 6.89 -14.38 25.92
C GLU A 4 6.73 -12.86 25.87
N THR A 5 7.33 -12.14 26.82
CA THR A 5 7.32 -10.67 26.86
C THR A 5 8.24 -10.03 25.82
N ALA A 6 9.31 -10.71 25.40
CA ALA A 6 10.19 -10.24 24.33
C ALA A 6 9.52 -10.32 22.94
N ARG A 7 8.69 -11.34 22.69
CA ARG A 7 7.87 -11.44 21.46
C ARG A 7 6.78 -10.37 21.36
N LYS A 8 6.30 -9.86 22.50
CA LYS A 8 5.27 -8.80 22.55
C LYS A 8 5.81 -7.41 22.21
N ALA A 9 7.13 -7.24 22.24
CA ALA A 9 7.84 -6.04 21.76
C ALA A 9 8.20 -6.13 20.27
N ALA A 10 7.65 -7.11 19.52
CA ALA A 10 7.65 -7.08 18.07
C ALA A 10 6.95 -5.80 17.60
N SER A 11 7.77 -4.81 17.24
CA SER A 11 7.43 -3.54 16.59
C SER A 11 5.97 -3.44 16.18
N ARG A 12 5.16 -2.73 16.99
CA ARG A 12 3.86 -2.25 16.52
C ARG A 12 4.17 -1.33 15.34
N GLU A 13 4.02 -1.82 14.14
CA GLU A 13 4.28 -1.05 12.93
C GLU A 13 3.50 0.26 12.99
N ARG A 14 4.22 1.37 12.89
CA ARG A 14 3.66 2.71 13.04
C ARG A 14 3.30 3.23 11.66
N ARG A 15 2.14 3.88 11.55
CA ARG A 15 1.79 4.65 10.36
C ARG A 15 2.84 5.74 10.14
N SER A 16 3.31 5.87 8.90
CA SER A 16 4.26 6.89 8.49
C SER A 16 3.66 7.68 7.33
N PRO A 17 3.62 9.03 7.39
CA PRO A 17 3.08 9.82 6.29
C PRO A 17 3.99 9.73 5.06
N VAL A 18 3.38 9.69 3.88
CA VAL A 18 4.08 9.76 2.59
C VAL A 18 3.69 11.07 1.91
N MET A 19 4.69 11.88 1.57
CA MET A 19 4.51 13.13 0.83
C MET A 19 5.23 13.01 -0.51
N LEU A 20 4.49 12.77 -1.58
CA LEU A 20 5.04 12.73 -2.94
C LEU A 20 5.01 14.16 -3.51
N ARG A 21 6.19 14.74 -3.76
CA ARG A 21 6.31 16.09 -4.34
C ARG A 21 6.64 15.99 -5.84
N GLY A 22 6.09 16.90 -6.64
CA GLY A 22 6.55 17.16 -8.02
C GLY A 22 5.96 16.27 -9.11
N ALA A 23 4.75 15.73 -8.96
CA ALA A 23 4.13 14.95 -10.02
C ALA A 23 3.41 15.85 -11.04
N THR A 24 3.91 15.85 -12.28
CA THR A 24 3.16 16.30 -13.46
C THR A 24 3.10 15.12 -14.42
N VAL A 25 1.88 14.75 -14.82
CA VAL A 25 1.61 13.60 -15.68
C VAL A 25 0.93 14.06 -16.95
N MET A 26 0.89 13.19 -17.96
CA MET A 26 0.10 13.44 -19.16
C MET A 26 -1.38 13.50 -18.82
N GLU A 27 -2.13 14.35 -19.52
CA GLU A 27 -3.56 14.57 -19.27
C GLU A 27 -4.39 13.30 -19.39
N SER A 28 -4.18 12.52 -20.46
CA SER A 28 -4.89 11.25 -20.65
C SER A 28 -4.65 10.26 -19.51
N PHE A 29 -3.42 10.18 -19.00
CA PHE A 29 -3.11 9.35 -17.84
C PHE A 29 -3.81 9.85 -16.58
N ARG A 30 -3.90 11.18 -16.39
CA ARG A 30 -4.65 11.75 -15.28
C ARG A 30 -6.11 11.33 -15.36
N ASP A 31 -6.75 11.46 -16.51
CA ASP A 31 -8.17 11.12 -16.66
C ASP A 31 -8.42 9.64 -16.38
N ASP A 32 -7.62 8.75 -16.96
CA ASP A 32 -7.69 7.31 -16.74
C ASP A 32 -7.44 6.93 -15.27
N LEU A 33 -6.49 7.60 -14.60
CA LEU A 33 -6.20 7.40 -13.19
C LEU A 33 -7.39 7.77 -12.31
N PHE A 34 -8.02 8.92 -12.57
CA PHE A 34 -9.18 9.36 -11.82
C PHE A 34 -10.38 8.42 -12.06
N ASP A 35 -10.66 8.04 -13.31
CA ASP A 35 -11.72 7.08 -13.63
C ASP A 35 -11.48 5.71 -12.95
N ALA A 36 -10.27 5.16 -13.06
CA ALA A 36 -9.92 3.89 -12.42
C ALA A 36 -10.07 3.95 -10.90
N SER A 37 -9.62 5.03 -10.26
CA SER A 37 -9.77 5.22 -8.81
C SER A 37 -11.25 5.30 -8.39
N ASN A 38 -12.07 6.03 -9.15
CA ASN A 38 -13.51 6.14 -8.90
C ASN A 38 -14.22 4.79 -9.04
N ARG A 39 -13.92 4.01 -10.09
CA ARG A 39 -14.48 2.66 -10.29
C ARG A 39 -14.08 1.68 -9.19
N ALA A 40 -12.87 1.84 -8.65
CA ALA A 40 -12.38 1.06 -7.52
C ALA A 40 -12.99 1.51 -6.17
N GLY A 41 -13.73 2.62 -6.12
CA GLY A 41 -14.26 3.20 -4.88
C GLY A 41 -13.15 3.70 -3.95
N MET A 42 -12.01 4.11 -4.50
CA MET A 42 -10.81 4.54 -3.76
C MET A 42 -10.49 6.00 -4.09
N SER A 43 -9.89 6.73 -3.15
CA SER A 43 -9.23 7.99 -3.52
C SER A 43 -8.04 7.72 -4.45
N VAL A 44 -7.67 8.72 -5.26
CA VAL A 44 -6.50 8.62 -6.16
C VAL A 44 -5.22 8.24 -5.38
N ASN A 45 -5.04 8.81 -4.18
CA ASN A 45 -3.91 8.47 -3.32
C ASN A 45 -3.94 7.00 -2.89
N GLU A 46 -5.11 6.49 -2.51
CA GLU A 46 -5.26 5.10 -2.11
C GLU A 46 -4.94 4.15 -3.27
N PHE A 47 -5.50 4.46 -4.44
CA PHE A 47 -5.31 3.70 -5.66
C PHE A 47 -3.81 3.61 -6.04
N VAL A 48 -3.10 4.74 -6.04
CA VAL A 48 -1.68 4.78 -6.40
C VAL A 48 -0.82 4.01 -5.39
N LEU A 49 -1.11 4.14 -4.09
CA LEU A 49 -0.35 3.44 -3.04
C LEU A 49 -0.60 1.93 -3.09
N MET A 50 -1.83 1.49 -3.41
CA MET A 50 -2.13 0.07 -3.64
C MET A 50 -1.39 -0.47 -4.87
N ALA A 51 -1.45 0.23 -6.00
CA ALA A 51 -0.72 -0.16 -7.21
C ALA A 51 0.80 -0.24 -6.98
N ALA A 52 1.36 0.72 -6.21
CA ALA A 52 2.75 0.69 -5.80
C ALA A 52 3.05 -0.53 -4.90
N ALA A 53 2.18 -0.83 -3.94
CA ALA A 53 2.32 -1.97 -3.04
C ALA A 53 2.31 -3.30 -3.80
N GLU A 54 1.40 -3.48 -4.74
CA GLU A 54 1.35 -4.66 -5.62
C GLU A 54 2.65 -4.83 -6.41
N LYS A 55 3.16 -3.73 -6.98
CA LYS A 55 4.45 -3.73 -7.69
C LYS A 55 5.61 -4.11 -6.76
N LEU A 56 5.63 -3.58 -5.54
CA LEU A 56 6.67 -3.88 -4.55
C LEU A 56 6.60 -5.35 -4.08
N LYS A 57 5.41 -5.89 -3.85
CA LYS A 57 5.20 -7.32 -3.52
C LYS A 57 5.69 -8.22 -4.65
N ARG A 58 5.32 -7.90 -5.90
CA ARG A 58 5.81 -8.62 -7.09
C ARG A 58 7.33 -8.57 -7.24
N SER A 59 7.98 -7.51 -6.76
CA SER A 59 9.44 -7.39 -6.70
C SER A 59 10.09 -8.11 -5.49
N GLY A 60 9.33 -8.84 -4.68
CA GLY A 60 9.82 -9.62 -3.55
C GLY A 60 9.93 -8.86 -2.23
N ARG A 61 9.36 -7.65 -2.12
CA ARG A 61 9.41 -6.86 -0.88
C ARG A 61 8.29 -7.29 0.08
N SER A 62 8.62 -7.36 1.36
CA SER A 62 7.69 -7.66 2.45
C SER A 62 7.42 -6.42 3.31
N PHE A 63 6.15 -6.13 3.54
CA PHE A 63 5.63 -5.12 4.49
C PHE A 63 4.29 -5.63 5.03
N SER A 64 3.87 -5.16 6.21
CA SER A 64 2.68 -5.73 6.87
C SER A 64 1.35 -5.30 6.27
N GLY A 65 1.35 -4.23 5.47
CA GLY A 65 0.18 -3.67 4.79
C GLY A 65 0.47 -2.25 4.29
N VAL A 66 -0.50 -1.60 3.64
CA VAL A 66 -0.36 -0.25 3.09
C VAL A 66 -1.01 0.78 4.00
N PHE A 67 -2.29 0.63 4.30
CA PHE A 67 -3.06 1.49 5.21
C PHE A 67 -3.35 0.81 6.54
N LYS A 68 -3.56 -0.51 6.48
CA LYS A 68 -3.85 -1.37 7.62
C LYS A 68 -3.06 -2.67 7.46
N ARG A 69 -2.70 -3.29 8.58
CA ARG A 69 -2.06 -4.59 8.55
C ARG A 69 -2.97 -5.61 7.85
N GLY A 70 -2.44 -6.33 6.87
CA GLY A 70 -3.13 -7.39 6.12
C GLY A 70 -4.00 -6.92 4.95
N ASP A 71 -4.05 -5.62 4.62
CA ASP A 71 -4.84 -5.12 3.47
C ASP A 71 -4.27 -5.52 2.10
N VAL A 72 -3.01 -5.93 2.05
CA VAL A 72 -2.34 -6.49 0.87
C VAL A 72 -1.95 -7.94 1.14
N GLU A 73 -2.94 -8.76 1.49
CA GLU A 73 -2.83 -10.20 1.31
C GLU A 73 -3.08 -10.51 -0.16
N PHE A 74 -2.02 -10.88 -0.85
CA PHE A 74 -2.10 -11.39 -2.21
C PHE A 74 -2.96 -12.65 -2.15
N GLN A 75 -4.24 -12.57 -2.54
CA GLN A 75 -4.98 -13.78 -2.88
C GLN A 75 -4.27 -14.33 -4.12
N GLY A 76 -3.50 -15.40 -3.87
CA GLY A 76 -2.66 -16.04 -4.87
C GLY A 76 -3.44 -16.33 -6.13
N ALA A 77 -2.76 -16.14 -7.25
CA ALA A 77 -3.08 -16.84 -8.48
C ALA A 77 -3.40 -18.31 -8.16
N ALA A 78 -4.64 -18.69 -8.47
CA ALA A 78 -5.00 -20.08 -8.74
C ALA A 78 -4.60 -20.40 -10.19
#